data_AF-A0A2V5RPJ4-F1
#
_entry.id   AF-A0A2V5RPJ4-F1
#
_cell.length_a   1.000
_cell.length_b   1.000
_cell.length_c   1.000
_cell.angle_alpha   90.00
_cell.angle_beta   90.00
_cell.angle_gamma   90.00
#
_symmetry.space_group_name_H-M   'P 1'
#
loop_
_entity.id
_entity.type
_entity.pdbx_description
1 polymer ?
#
loop_
_entity_poly.entity_id
_entity_poly.type
_entity_poly.pdbx_seq_one_letter_code
_entity_poly.pdbx_strand_id
1 'polypeptide(L)'
;MRDRFNRVIYVGKARDLRKRVSSYFLPSKLAQADLKTRAMLEATWDFETHTVRSDAESVLLEGKLIKEYRPRYNVSFRDDKRFLVVRVDLSEEWPRFRLARFKKDDGSRYFGPYAHAGALRQTLNFMRKKFGVLTFGRGAPTERELKSSTYQLPVRLSEISAEQYRERVAQACDFLEGHSREMISTLEA
;
A
#
# COMPACT_ATOMS: atom_id res chain seq x y z
N MET A 1 -10.14 -20.20 -1.94
CA MET A 1 -11.16 -21.26 -2.01
C MET A 1 -11.70 -21.33 -3.43
N ARG A 2 -11.91 -22.55 -3.92
CA ARG A 2 -12.30 -22.84 -5.30
C ARG A 2 -13.53 -23.77 -5.34
N ASP A 3 -14.34 -23.64 -6.38
CA ASP A 3 -15.45 -24.56 -6.64
C ASP A 3 -15.00 -25.83 -7.39
N ARG A 4 -15.93 -26.76 -7.63
CA ARG A 4 -15.67 -28.01 -8.36
C ARG A 4 -15.17 -27.84 -9.80
N PHE A 5 -15.29 -26.63 -10.36
CA PHE A 5 -14.81 -26.28 -11.69
C PHE A 5 -13.48 -25.50 -11.63
N ASN A 6 -12.81 -25.54 -10.47
CA ASN A 6 -11.53 -24.87 -10.22
C ASN A 6 -11.60 -23.33 -10.30
N ARG A 7 -12.80 -22.72 -10.17
CA ARG A 7 -12.96 -21.26 -10.20
C ARG A 7 -12.76 -20.69 -8.80
N VAL A 8 -12.02 -19.58 -8.70
CA VAL A 8 -11.81 -18.89 -7.42
C VAL A 8 -13.12 -18.21 -6.98
N ILE A 9 -13.69 -18.67 -5.87
CA ILE A 9 -14.98 -18.16 -5.34
C ILE A 9 -14.81 -17.27 -4.12
N TYR A 10 -13.70 -17.42 -3.39
CA TYR A 10 -13.34 -16.59 -2.25
C TYR A 10 -11.82 -16.51 -2.06
N VAL A 11 -11.33 -15.30 -1.76
CA VAL A 11 -9.96 -15.01 -1.34
C VAL A 11 -10.01 -14.33 0.03
N GLY A 12 -9.12 -14.70 0.93
CA GLY A 12 -9.02 -14.05 2.24
C GLY A 12 -7.58 -14.05 2.76
N LYS A 13 -7.22 -13.04 3.54
CA LYS A 13 -5.95 -13.00 4.28
C LYS A 13 -6.07 -13.58 5.69
N ALA A 14 -4.95 -14.06 6.21
CA ALA A 14 -4.84 -14.49 7.61
C ALA A 14 -3.41 -14.28 8.13
N ARG A 15 -3.29 -13.92 9.41
CA ARG A 15 -2.00 -13.97 10.12
C ARG A 15 -1.56 -15.41 10.41
N ASP A 16 -2.53 -16.29 10.64
CA ASP A 16 -2.32 -17.71 10.88
C ASP A 16 -3.32 -18.49 10.00
N LEU A 17 -2.79 -19.11 8.93
CA LEU A 17 -3.59 -19.85 7.96
C LEU A 17 -4.28 -21.05 8.60
N ARG A 18 -3.61 -21.76 9.52
CA ARG A 18 -4.17 -22.92 10.20
C ARG A 18 -5.39 -22.52 11.01
N LYS A 19 -5.26 -21.51 11.88
CA LYS A 19 -6.39 -21.02 12.69
C LYS A 19 -7.53 -20.53 11.82
N ARG A 20 -7.24 -19.78 10.75
CA ARG A 20 -8.25 -19.25 9.83
C ARG A 20 -9.02 -20.38 9.15
N VAL A 21 -8.32 -21.32 8.52
CA VAL A 21 -8.95 -22.41 7.77
C VAL A 21 -9.71 -23.34 8.71
N SER A 22 -9.11 -23.77 9.83
CA SER A 22 -9.78 -24.61 10.83
C SER A 22 -11.04 -23.96 11.39
N SER A 23 -11.09 -22.63 11.50
CA SER A 23 -12.27 -21.92 12.01
C SER A 23 -13.53 -22.11 11.19
N TYR A 24 -13.40 -22.38 9.88
CA TYR A 24 -14.56 -22.64 9.01
C TYR A 24 -15.21 -24.00 9.25
N PHE A 25 -14.44 -24.97 9.74
CA PHE A 25 -14.87 -26.37 9.87
C PHE A 25 -15.18 -26.78 11.31
N LEU A 26 -15.04 -25.86 12.28
CA LEU A 26 -15.45 -26.08 13.66
C LEU A 26 -16.98 -26.06 13.77
N PRO A 27 -17.64 -27.11 14.30
CA PRO A 27 -19.10 -27.21 14.35
C PRO A 27 -19.77 -26.02 15.06
N SER A 28 -19.17 -25.54 16.16
CA SER A 28 -19.65 -24.38 16.92
C SER A 28 -19.61 -23.08 16.11
N LYS A 29 -18.60 -22.91 15.23
CA LYS A 29 -18.48 -21.76 14.35
C LYS A 29 -19.41 -21.85 13.15
N LEU A 30 -19.59 -23.05 12.60
CA LEU A 30 -20.52 -23.29 11.50
C LEU A 30 -21.97 -23.02 11.92
N ALA A 31 -22.35 -23.40 13.15
CA ALA A 31 -23.67 -23.11 13.71
C ALA A 31 -23.96 -21.61 13.87
N GLN A 32 -22.92 -20.80 14.08
CA GLN A 32 -23.01 -19.34 14.21
C GLN A 32 -22.70 -18.59 12.90
N ALA A 33 -22.32 -19.30 11.83
CA ALA A 33 -21.94 -18.67 10.58
C ALA A 33 -23.16 -18.07 9.87
N ASP A 34 -22.97 -16.89 9.28
CA ASP A 34 -24.00 -16.26 8.46
C ASP A 34 -24.31 -17.10 7.20
N LEU A 35 -25.50 -16.87 6.63
CA LEU A 35 -25.97 -17.59 5.44
C LEU A 35 -24.95 -17.53 4.29
N LYS A 36 -24.26 -16.40 4.15
CA LYS A 36 -23.28 -16.21 3.10
C LYS A 36 -22.03 -17.06 3.31
N THR A 37 -21.48 -17.11 4.52
CA THR A 37 -20.33 -17.96 4.83
C THR A 37 -20.68 -19.43 4.64
N ARG A 38 -21.87 -19.86 5.09
CA ARG A 38 -22.34 -21.23 4.88
C ARG A 38 -22.43 -21.59 3.40
N ALA A 39 -23.10 -20.76 2.59
CA ALA A 39 -23.22 -20.97 1.15
C ALA A 39 -21.86 -20.98 0.43
N MET A 40 -20.89 -20.18 0.89
CA MET A 40 -19.52 -20.18 0.37
C MET A 40 -18.79 -21.49 0.69
N LEU A 41 -18.93 -21.99 1.91
CA LEU A 41 -18.32 -23.25 2.34
C LEU A 41 -18.95 -24.45 1.62
N GLU A 42 -20.27 -24.47 1.47
CA GLU A 42 -20.98 -25.51 0.70
C GLU A 42 -20.57 -25.53 -0.78
N ALA A 43 -20.27 -24.37 -1.37
CA ALA A 43 -19.79 -24.25 -2.74
C ALA A 43 -18.28 -24.54 -2.89
N THR A 44 -17.53 -24.64 -1.79
CA THR A 44 -16.09 -24.87 -1.81
C THR A 44 -15.81 -26.36 -2.02
N TRP A 45 -15.07 -26.67 -3.08
CA TRP A 45 -14.57 -28.03 -3.34
C TRP A 45 -13.12 -28.19 -2.89
N ASP A 46 -12.32 -27.14 -3.06
CA ASP A 46 -10.89 -27.15 -2.74
C ASP A 46 -10.40 -25.76 -2.26
N PHE A 47 -9.24 -25.71 -1.64
CA PHE A 47 -8.58 -24.46 -1.28
C PHE A 47 -7.08 -24.51 -1.48
N GLU A 48 -6.52 -23.36 -1.86
CA GLU A 48 -5.10 -23.13 -2.02
C GLU A 48 -4.66 -22.05 -1.03
N THR A 49 -3.41 -22.10 -0.61
CA THR A 49 -2.78 -21.11 0.26
C THR A 49 -1.54 -20.53 -0.39
N HIS A 50 -1.31 -19.24 -0.18
CA HIS A 50 -0.05 -18.58 -0.50
C HIS A 50 0.53 -18.05 0.80
N THR A 51 1.70 -18.55 1.18
CA THR A 51 2.46 -17.97 2.29
C THR A 51 3.12 -16.70 1.80
N VAL A 52 2.96 -15.66 2.60
CA VAL A 52 3.56 -14.36 2.40
C VAL A 52 4.31 -14.00 3.65
N ARG A 53 5.19 -13.03 3.48
CA ARG A 53 6.21 -12.69 4.45
C ARG A 53 5.63 -11.77 5.53
N SER A 54 4.62 -10.93 5.23
CA SER A 54 3.94 -10.15 6.27
C SER A 54 2.46 -9.92 6.06
N ASP A 55 1.83 -9.33 7.09
CA ASP A 55 0.45 -8.85 7.05
C ASP A 55 0.23 -7.82 5.93
N ALA A 56 1.19 -6.91 5.69
CA ALA A 56 1.09 -5.92 4.61
C ALA A 56 1.11 -6.59 3.23
N GLU A 57 1.97 -7.57 3.01
CA GLU A 57 2.01 -8.33 1.77
C GLU A 57 0.73 -9.17 1.59
N SER A 58 0.21 -9.73 2.68
CA SER A 58 -1.05 -10.48 2.65
C SER A 58 -2.23 -9.62 2.16
N VAL A 59 -2.28 -8.35 2.56
CA VAL A 59 -3.28 -7.38 2.10
C VAL A 59 -3.10 -7.06 0.62
N LEU A 60 -1.85 -6.86 0.17
CA LEU A 60 -1.55 -6.55 -1.23
C LEU A 60 -1.90 -7.72 -2.15
N LEU A 61 -1.51 -8.94 -1.77
CA LEU A 61 -1.81 -10.16 -2.51
C LEU A 61 -3.32 -10.43 -2.52
N GLU A 62 -3.99 -10.35 -1.36
CA GLU A 62 -5.44 -10.50 -1.27
C GLU A 62 -6.15 -9.53 -2.23
N GLY A 63 -5.81 -8.24 -2.16
CA GLY A 63 -6.39 -7.23 -3.04
C GLY A 63 -6.10 -7.45 -4.52
N LYS A 64 -4.91 -7.97 -4.87
CA LYS A 64 -4.55 -8.33 -6.24
C LYS A 64 -5.42 -9.49 -6.75
N LEU A 65 -5.50 -10.59 -6.01
CA LEU A 65 -6.25 -11.78 -6.40
C LEU A 65 -7.77 -11.53 -6.46
N ILE A 66 -8.31 -10.71 -5.55
CA ILE A 66 -9.73 -10.33 -5.60
C ILE A 66 -10.05 -9.53 -6.87
N LYS A 67 -9.16 -8.64 -7.30
CA LYS A 67 -9.38 -7.86 -8.53
C LYS A 67 -9.22 -8.67 -9.80
N GLU A 68 -8.27 -9.60 -9.78
CA GLU A 68 -7.99 -10.51 -10.89
C GLU A 68 -9.15 -11.49 -11.11
N TYR A 69 -9.60 -12.17 -10.06
CA TYR A 69 -10.60 -13.23 -10.17
C TYR A 69 -12.05 -12.77 -9.95
N ARG A 70 -12.25 -11.58 -9.38
CA ARG A 70 -13.56 -11.05 -8.94
C ARG A 70 -14.45 -12.11 -8.27
N PRO A 71 -13.99 -12.77 -7.20
CA PRO A 71 -14.66 -13.93 -6.62
C PRO A 71 -16.05 -13.58 -6.09
N ARG A 72 -17.03 -14.46 -6.31
CA ARG A 72 -18.46 -14.22 -6.00
C ARG A 72 -18.74 -13.93 -4.51
N TYR A 73 -17.94 -14.44 -3.58
CA TYR A 73 -18.19 -14.26 -2.15
C TYR A 73 -17.39 -13.12 -1.48
N ASN A 74 -16.39 -12.53 -2.14
CA ASN A 74 -15.73 -11.33 -1.63
C ASN A 74 -16.68 -10.11 -1.69
N VAL A 75 -16.60 -9.18 -0.74
CA VAL A 75 -17.35 -7.88 -0.82
C VAL A 75 -16.35 -6.74 -0.96
N SER A 76 -15.35 -6.74 -0.08
CA SER A 76 -14.23 -5.81 -0.09
C SER A 76 -13.33 -6.02 -1.31
N PHE A 77 -12.58 -4.97 -1.68
CA PHE A 77 -11.62 -4.95 -2.81
C PHE A 77 -12.22 -5.23 -4.20
N ARG A 78 -13.56 -5.21 -4.32
CA ARG A 78 -14.25 -5.26 -5.62
C ARG A 78 -14.24 -3.95 -6.38
N ASP A 79 -14.02 -2.84 -5.68
CA ASP A 79 -13.83 -1.55 -6.36
C ASP A 79 -12.50 -1.53 -7.13
N ASP A 80 -12.42 -0.68 -8.15
CA ASP A 80 -11.22 -0.55 -8.97
C ASP A 80 -10.12 0.31 -8.28
N LYS A 81 -10.25 0.63 -6.97
CA LYS A 81 -9.25 1.46 -6.27
C LYS A 81 -7.98 0.66 -6.05
N ARG A 82 -6.94 0.97 -6.81
CA ARG A 82 -5.59 0.42 -6.62
C ARG A 82 -4.94 0.94 -5.34
N PHE A 83 -4.02 0.16 -4.79
CA PHE A 83 -3.16 0.58 -3.68
C PHE A 83 -2.37 1.83 -4.06
N LEU A 84 -2.05 2.65 -3.04
CA LEU A 84 -1.29 3.87 -3.27
C LEU A 84 0.19 3.54 -3.50
N VAL A 85 0.81 4.32 -4.38
CA VAL A 85 2.25 4.41 -4.59
C VAL A 85 2.68 5.85 -4.36
N VAL A 86 3.96 6.04 -4.03
CA VAL A 86 4.56 7.38 -3.98
C VAL A 86 5.33 7.59 -5.28
N ARG A 87 4.94 8.59 -6.05
CA ARG A 87 5.63 9.03 -7.27
C ARG A 87 6.54 10.20 -6.93
N VAL A 88 7.78 10.16 -7.41
CA VAL A 88 8.72 11.29 -7.39
C VAL A 88 9.28 11.46 -8.79
N ASP A 89 9.15 12.67 -9.32
CA ASP A 89 9.72 13.03 -10.60
C ASP A 89 11.00 13.82 -10.36
N LEU A 90 12.15 13.21 -10.69
CA LEU A 90 13.46 13.83 -10.48
C LEU A 90 13.84 14.82 -11.59
N SER A 91 13.08 14.85 -12.70
CA SER A 91 13.30 15.82 -13.77
C SER A 91 12.77 17.21 -13.40
N GLU A 92 11.84 17.29 -12.43
CA GLU A 92 11.33 18.55 -11.93
C GLU A 92 12.42 19.30 -11.13
N GLU A 93 12.45 20.63 -11.24
CA GLU A 93 13.37 21.47 -10.46
C GLU A 93 13.15 21.31 -8.95
N TRP A 94 11.89 21.14 -8.55
CA TRP A 94 11.46 20.92 -7.17
C TRP A 94 10.69 19.60 -7.06
N PRO A 95 11.39 18.43 -7.05
CA PRO A 95 10.73 17.13 -6.96
C PRO A 95 9.80 17.02 -5.76
N ARG A 96 8.62 16.45 -5.98
CA ARG A 96 7.59 16.27 -4.93
C ARG A 96 7.23 14.80 -4.77
N PHE A 97 7.03 14.36 -3.52
CA PHE A 97 6.59 13.01 -3.18
C PHE A 97 5.06 12.92 -3.22
N ARG A 98 4.51 12.59 -4.39
CA ARG A 98 3.06 12.61 -4.62
C ARG A 98 2.44 11.23 -4.46
N LEU A 99 1.24 11.19 -3.92
CA LEU A 99 0.43 9.97 -3.94
C LEU A 99 -0.14 9.73 -5.34
N ALA A 100 0.07 8.53 -5.86
CA ALA A 100 -0.52 8.05 -7.10
C ALA A 100 -1.13 6.66 -6.92
N ARG A 101 -1.94 6.22 -7.89
CA ARG A 101 -2.51 4.86 -7.95
C ARG A 101 -2.01 4.07 -9.15
N PHE A 102 -1.28 4.73 -10.04
CA PHE A 102 -0.77 4.18 -11.29
C PHE A 102 0.71 4.54 -11.41
N LYS A 103 1.50 3.53 -11.74
CA LYS A 103 2.84 3.72 -12.27
C LYS A 103 2.68 4.06 -13.76
N LYS A 104 3.33 5.14 -14.21
CA LYS A 104 3.41 5.52 -15.61
C LYS A 104 4.85 5.33 -16.05
N ASP A 105 5.05 5.10 -17.34
CA ASP A 105 6.38 5.10 -17.94
C ASP A 105 6.77 6.54 -18.31
N ASP A 106 6.96 7.36 -17.28
CA ASP A 106 7.22 8.79 -17.39
C ASP A 106 8.60 9.18 -16.82
N GLY A 107 9.49 8.20 -16.65
CA GLY A 107 10.82 8.39 -16.04
C GLY A 107 10.79 8.71 -14.54
N SER A 108 9.62 8.76 -13.90
CA SER A 108 9.53 9.00 -12.46
C SER A 108 9.85 7.76 -11.62
N ARG A 109 10.34 7.98 -10.41
CA ARG A 109 10.51 6.92 -9.40
C ARG A 109 9.19 6.64 -8.71
N TYR A 110 8.93 5.36 -8.45
CA TYR A 110 7.71 4.90 -7.80
C TYR A 110 8.01 3.94 -6.63
N PHE A 111 7.60 4.33 -5.43
CA PHE A 111 7.73 3.53 -4.21
C PHE A 111 6.39 2.88 -3.83
N GLY A 112 6.43 1.65 -3.31
CA GLY A 112 5.26 0.82 -3.02
C GLY A 112 4.91 -0.18 -4.15
N PRO A 113 3.69 -0.75 -4.15
CA PRO A 113 2.46 -0.28 -3.52
C PRO A 113 2.38 -0.46 -1.99
N TYR A 114 1.63 0.41 -1.31
CA TYR A 114 1.44 0.37 0.14
C TYR A 114 0.03 -0.13 0.50
N ALA A 115 -0.02 -1.11 1.42
CA ALA A 115 -1.27 -1.72 1.90
C ALA A 115 -2.18 -0.73 2.64
N HIS A 116 -1.59 0.18 3.43
CA HIS A 116 -2.32 1.08 4.32
C HIS A 116 -2.11 2.55 3.94
N ALA A 117 -3.14 3.17 3.37
CA ALA A 117 -3.12 4.58 2.97
C ALA A 117 -2.87 5.55 4.15
N GLY A 118 -3.39 5.22 5.34
CA GLY A 118 -3.21 6.03 6.55
C GLY A 118 -1.75 6.09 7.00
N ALA A 119 -1.11 4.92 7.12
CA ALA A 119 0.31 4.81 7.47
C ALA A 119 1.18 5.56 6.45
N LEU A 120 0.91 5.40 5.15
CA LEU A 120 1.65 6.11 4.10
C LEU A 120 1.58 7.63 4.25
N ARG A 121 0.40 8.19 4.56
CA ARG A 121 0.24 9.63 4.80
C ARG A 121 1.03 10.11 6.02
N GLN A 122 1.10 9.29 7.08
CA GLN A 122 1.92 9.59 8.24
C GLN A 122 3.41 9.58 7.89
N THR A 123 3.88 8.59 7.11
CA THR A 123 5.26 8.54 6.61
C THR A 123 5.61 9.77 5.78
N LEU A 124 4.75 10.19 4.85
CA LEU A 124 4.98 11.42 4.07
C LEU A 124 5.04 12.67 4.95
N ASN A 125 4.18 12.76 5.97
CA ASN A 125 4.23 13.89 6.92
C ASN A 125 5.53 13.88 7.73
N PHE A 126 6.00 12.71 8.15
CA PHE A 126 7.29 12.57 8.82
C PHE A 126 8.46 12.97 7.89
N MET A 127 8.48 12.48 6.65
CA MET A 127 9.51 12.84 5.67
C MET A 127 9.56 14.35 5.42
N ARG A 128 8.40 14.99 5.30
CA ARG A 128 8.30 16.45 5.17
C ARG A 128 8.99 17.17 6.34
N LYS A 129 8.74 16.73 7.57
CA LYS A 129 9.33 17.35 8.77
C LYS A 129 10.82 17.03 8.96
N LYS A 130 11.24 15.81 8.61
CA LYS A 130 12.63 15.34 8.79
C LYS A 130 13.56 15.86 7.69
N PHE A 131 13.19 15.68 6.43
CA PHE A 131 14.04 15.99 5.28
C PHE A 131 13.72 17.35 4.66
N GLY A 132 12.60 17.99 5.01
CA GLY A 132 12.21 19.26 4.41
C GLY A 132 11.76 19.15 2.96
N VAL A 133 11.13 18.03 2.58
CA VAL A 133 10.67 17.76 1.21
C VAL A 133 9.19 18.07 1.00
N LEU A 134 8.83 18.42 -0.24
CA LEU A 134 7.46 18.69 -0.67
C LEU A 134 6.70 17.38 -0.94
N THR A 135 5.45 17.29 -0.47
CA THR A 135 4.64 16.05 -0.51
C THR A 135 3.28 16.19 -1.19
N PHE A 136 2.90 17.41 -1.57
CA PHE A 136 1.69 17.71 -2.32
C PHE A 136 1.90 18.94 -3.22
N GLY A 137 0.95 19.25 -4.10
CA GLY A 137 1.08 20.34 -5.07
C GLY A 137 1.76 19.93 -6.38
N ARG A 138 2.00 20.91 -7.26
CA ARG A 138 2.61 20.75 -8.59
C ARG A 138 3.53 21.93 -8.90
N GLY A 139 4.58 21.69 -9.67
CA GLY A 139 5.49 22.73 -10.13
C GLY A 139 6.27 23.40 -8.99
N ALA A 140 6.69 24.63 -9.25
CA ALA A 140 7.47 25.44 -8.32
C ALA A 140 6.73 25.65 -6.97
N PRO A 141 7.47 25.84 -5.86
CA PRO A 141 6.87 26.12 -4.56
C PRO A 141 6.01 27.38 -4.59
N THR A 142 4.79 27.31 -4.08
CA THR A 142 3.96 28.51 -3.89
C THR A 142 4.54 29.40 -2.78
N GLU A 143 4.13 30.67 -2.72
CA GLU A 143 4.60 31.61 -1.68
C GLU A 143 4.36 31.09 -0.25
N ARG A 144 3.30 30.29 -0.05
CA ARG A 144 3.01 29.61 1.21
C ARG A 144 3.98 28.46 1.50
N GLU A 145 4.37 27.72 0.47
CA GLU A 145 5.32 26.60 0.61
C GLU A 145 6.74 27.09 0.86
N LEU A 146 7.10 28.26 0.31
CA LEU A 146 8.36 28.94 0.60
C LEU A 146 8.49 29.29 2.09
N LYS A 147 7.37 29.60 2.74
CA LYS A 147 7.31 29.90 4.18
C LYS A 147 7.30 28.60 4.99
N SER A 148 8.41 28.35 5.68
CA SER A 148 8.65 27.15 6.52
C SER A 148 7.51 26.85 7.51
N SER A 149 6.92 27.88 8.13
CA SER A 149 5.86 27.73 9.13
C SER A 149 4.53 27.24 8.56
N THR A 150 4.20 27.63 7.33
CA THR A 150 2.93 27.25 6.68
C THR A 150 2.96 25.80 6.20
N TYR A 151 4.10 25.34 5.69
CA TYR A 151 4.26 23.97 5.20
C TYR A 151 4.85 23.00 6.24
N GLN A 152 5.19 23.48 7.44
CA GLN A 152 5.84 22.73 8.53
C GLN A 152 7.14 22.07 8.09
N LEU A 153 7.97 22.83 7.39
CA LEU A 153 9.32 22.42 7.02
C LEU A 153 10.29 22.84 8.13
N PRO A 154 11.40 22.12 8.29
CA PRO A 154 12.49 22.52 9.20
C PRO A 154 13.29 23.71 8.64
N VAL A 155 13.19 23.99 7.33
CA VAL A 155 13.92 25.05 6.63
C VAL A 155 12.99 25.85 5.72
N ARG A 156 13.28 27.14 5.54
CA ARG A 156 12.61 27.98 4.55
C ARG A 156 13.12 27.62 3.16
N LEU A 157 12.22 27.25 2.25
CA LEU A 157 12.62 26.86 0.89
C LEU A 157 13.16 28.05 0.08
N SER A 158 12.86 29.29 0.47
CA SER A 158 13.41 30.50 -0.15
C SER A 158 14.90 30.72 0.11
N GLU A 159 15.45 30.07 1.14
CA GLU A 159 16.84 30.27 1.60
C GLU A 159 17.77 29.13 1.15
N ILE A 160 17.26 28.15 0.39
CA ILE A 160 18.02 26.98 -0.06
C ILE A 160 18.14 26.97 -1.58
N SER A 161 19.27 26.47 -2.07
CA SER A 161 19.44 26.25 -3.52
C SER A 161 18.67 25.01 -3.98
N ALA A 162 18.35 24.96 -5.28
CA ALA A 162 17.74 23.77 -5.89
C ALA A 162 18.61 22.51 -5.72
N GLU A 163 19.93 22.65 -5.68
CA GLU A 163 20.88 21.56 -5.44
C GLU A 163 20.77 21.00 -4.01
N GLN A 164 20.75 21.88 -3.00
CA GLN A 164 20.53 21.48 -1.61
C GLN A 164 19.16 20.83 -1.40
N TYR A 165 18.14 21.27 -2.13
CA TYR A 165 16.85 20.62 -2.12
C TYR A 165 16.91 19.22 -2.75
N ARG A 166 17.61 19.06 -3.87
CA ARG A 166 17.80 17.76 -4.53
C ARG A 166 18.53 16.76 -3.65
N GLU A 167 19.52 17.18 -2.86
CA GLU A 167 20.20 16.31 -1.90
C GLU A 167 19.23 15.79 -0.82
N ARG A 168 18.37 16.65 -0.28
CA ARG A 168 17.31 16.25 0.66
C ARG A 168 16.31 15.30 0.03
N VAL A 169 15.95 15.51 -1.24
CA VAL A 169 15.11 14.58 -2.00
C VAL A 169 15.78 13.22 -2.17
N ALA A 170 17.09 13.18 -2.44
CA ALA A 170 17.84 11.93 -2.55
C ALA A 170 17.81 11.16 -1.22
N GLN A 171 18.13 11.81 -0.09
CA GLN A 171 18.05 11.21 1.24
C GLN A 171 16.63 10.69 1.57
N ALA A 172 15.60 11.45 1.19
CA ALA A 172 14.21 11.05 1.35
C ALA A 172 13.83 9.85 0.46
N CYS A 173 14.39 9.75 -0.74
CA CYS A 173 14.24 8.57 -1.59
C CYS A 173 14.93 7.35 -0.99
N ASP A 174 16.17 7.50 -0.52
CA ASP A 174 16.94 6.42 0.12
C ASP A 174 16.24 5.93 1.39
N PHE A 175 15.64 6.83 2.16
CA PHE A 175 14.79 6.47 3.30
C PHE A 175 13.57 5.65 2.87
N LEU A 176 12.90 6.00 1.77
CA LEU A 176 11.77 5.20 1.26
C LEU A 176 12.23 3.86 0.69
N GLU A 177 13.40 3.77 0.08
CA GLU A 177 13.98 2.49 -0.36
C GLU A 177 14.39 1.63 0.82
N GLY A 178 15.05 2.23 1.81
CA GLY A 178 15.45 1.61 3.07
C GLY A 178 14.24 1.09 3.82
N HIS A 179 13.18 1.88 3.99
CA HIS A 179 11.92 1.39 4.57
C HIS A 179 11.16 0.44 3.67
N SER A 180 11.27 0.54 2.34
CA SER A 180 10.68 -0.46 1.46
C SER A 180 11.40 -1.80 1.64
N ARG A 181 12.73 -1.80 1.73
CA ARG A 181 13.56 -2.98 2.01
C ARG A 181 13.38 -3.49 3.43
N GLU A 182 13.36 -2.62 4.43
CA GLU A 182 13.10 -2.97 5.82
C GLU A 182 11.69 -3.51 5.96
N MET A 183 10.66 -2.85 5.39
CA MET A 183 9.32 -3.42 5.31
C MET A 183 9.41 -4.77 4.66
N ILE A 184 10.05 -4.91 3.48
CA ILE A 184 10.28 -6.18 2.74
C ILE A 184 11.00 -7.25 3.58
N SER A 185 11.97 -6.89 4.42
CA SER A 185 12.80 -7.79 5.23
C SER A 185 12.21 -8.10 6.60
N THR A 186 11.43 -7.19 7.20
CA THR A 186 10.49 -7.50 8.28
C THR A 186 9.27 -8.26 7.76
N LEU A 187 9.13 -8.40 6.44
CA LEU A 187 8.36 -9.50 5.89
C LEU A 187 9.19 -10.80 5.95
N GLU A 188 10.49 -10.83 5.66
CA GLU A 188 11.27 -12.09 5.52
C GLU A 188 11.55 -12.86 6.84
N ALA A 189 11.18 -12.34 8.02
CA ALA A 189 11.38 -12.95 9.34
C ALA A 189 10.05 -13.23 10.06
#